data_AF-A7I2S3-F1
#
_entry.id   AF-A7I2S3-F1
#
_cell.length_a   1.000
_cell.length_b   1.000
_cell.length_c   1.000
_cell.angle_alpha   90.00
_cell.angle_beta   90.00
_cell.angle_gamma   90.00
#
_symmetry.space_group_name_H-M   'P 1'
#
loop_
_entity.id
_entity.type
_entity.pdbx_description
1 polymer ?
#
loop_
_entity_poly.entity_id
_entity_poly.type
_entity_poly.pdbx_seq_one_letter_code
_entity_poly.pdbx_strand_id
1 'polypeptide(L)' 'MLANLANILVLESNGFYEKAIEMCLVLLKNGENSEISQILDRIKEKKLQKLSSANKEMLALFLSENKDDTEKFKRWLVDI' A
#
# COMPACT_ATOMS: atom_id res chain seq x y z
N MET A 1 -9.39 22.05 -1.58
CA MET A 1 -9.88 20.65 -1.53
C MET A 1 -9.87 20.01 -2.92
N LEU A 2 -10.54 20.58 -3.93
CA LEU A 2 -10.57 20.07 -5.31
C LEU A 2 -9.19 19.88 -5.96
N ALA A 3 -8.25 20.83 -5.79
CA ALA A 3 -6.89 20.71 -6.32
C ALA A 3 -6.12 19.52 -5.70
N ASN A 4 -6.32 19.24 -4.41
CA ASN A 4 -5.65 18.14 -3.74
C ASN A 4 -6.21 16.79 -4.19
N LEU A 5 -7.53 16.71 -4.39
CA LEU A 5 -8.20 15.52 -4.92
C LEU A 5 -7.72 15.20 -6.35
N ALA A 6 -7.69 16.19 -7.23
CA ALA A 6 -7.20 16.03 -8.60
C ALA A 6 -5.75 15.53 -8.62
N ASN A 7 -4.88 16.09 -7.78
CA ASN A 7 -3.48 15.66 -7.67
C ASN A 7 -3.36 14.21 -7.21
N ILE A 8 -4.15 13.78 -6.22
CA ILE A 8 -4.17 12.38 -5.75
C ILE A 8 -4.56 11.43 -6.89
N LEU A 9 -5.62 11.76 -7.64
CA LEU A 9 -6.08 10.93 -8.75
C LEU A 9 -5.04 10.86 -9.89
N VAL A 10 -4.38 11.98 -10.21
CA VAL A 10 -3.29 11.99 -11.19
C VAL A 10 -2.13 11.10 -10.74
N LEU A 11 -1.72 11.19 -9.48
CA LEU A 11 -0.66 10.33 -8.93
C LEU A 11 -1.05 8.85 -8.98
N GLU A 12 -2.30 8.52 -8.62
CA GLU A 12 -2.83 7.15 -8.70
C GLU A 12 -2.81 6.61 -10.13
N SER A 13 -3.32 7.38 -11.10
CA SER A 13 -3.37 6.97 -12.52
C SER A 13 -1.99 6.72 -13.12
N ASN A 14 -0.98 7.47 -12.66
CA ASN A 14 0.42 7.29 -13.07
C ASN A 14 1.16 6.22 -12.26
N GLY A 15 0.50 5.57 -11.29
CA GLY A 15 1.10 4.52 -10.47
C GLY A 15 2.01 5.01 -9.34
N PHE A 16 2.03 6.32 -9.04
CA PHE A 16 2.77 6.91 -7.91
C PHE A 16 2.01 6.73 -6.58
N TYR A 17 1.72 5.47 -6.22
CA TYR A 17 0.84 5.16 -5.09
C TYR A 17 1.37 5.66 -3.75
N GLU A 18 2.68 5.68 -3.52
CA GLU A 18 3.26 6.16 -2.25
C GLU A 18 3.00 7.64 -2.01
N LYS A 19 3.25 8.48 -3.03
CA LYS A 19 2.95 9.92 -2.97
C LYS A 19 1.45 10.16 -2.83
N ALA A 20 0.63 9.39 -3.53
CA ALA A 20 -0.83 9.50 -3.42
C ALA A 20 -1.33 9.15 -2.01
N ILE A 21 -0.79 8.10 -1.39
CA ILE A 21 -1.08 7.70 0.01
C ILE A 21 -0.67 8.81 0.98
N GLU A 22 0.55 9.35 0.85
CA GLU A 22 1.06 10.41 1.72
C GLU A 22 0.13 11.63 1.70
N MET A 23 -0.31 12.06 0.51
CA MET A 23 -1.27 13.16 0.37
C MET A 23 -2.62 12.85 1.02
N CYS A 24 -3.18 11.66 0.83
CA CYS A 24 -4.41 11.25 1.51
C CYS A 24 -4.26 11.34 3.04
N LEU A 25 -3.15 10.85 3.60
CA LEU A 25 -2.90 10.88 5.05
C LEU A 25 -2.77 12.31 5.59
N VAL A 26 -2.10 13.22 4.85
CA VAL A 26 -2.01 14.64 5.22
C VAL A 26 -3.38 15.29 5.25
N LEU A 27 -4.25 14.98 4.29
CA LEU A 27 -5.62 15.53 4.27
C LEU A 27 -6.48 15.00 5.41
N LEU A 28 -6.38 13.71 5.72
CA LEU A 28 -7.13 13.09 6.82
C LEU A 28 -6.69 13.60 8.20
N LYS A 29 -5.43 14.00 8.36
CA LYS A 29 -4.96 14.67 9.59
C LYS A 29 -5.64 16.01 9.86
N ASN A 30 -6.14 16.68 8.81
CA ASN A 30 -6.80 17.98 8.91
C ASN A 30 -8.33 17.87 9.10
N GLY A 31 -8.86 16.66 9.22
CA GLY A 31 -10.28 16.39 9.45
C GLY A 31 -10.76 15.12 8.74
N GLU A 32 -11.87 14.56 9.20
CA GLU A 32 -12.48 13.41 8.54
C GLU A 32 -13.02 13.80 7.15
N ASN A 33 -12.63 13.02 6.14
CA ASN A 33 -13.13 13.15 4.79
C ASN A 33 -13.35 11.74 4.20
N SER A 34 -14.61 11.33 4.13
CA SER A 34 -15.02 9.99 3.69
C SER A 34 -14.56 9.68 2.25
N GLU A 35 -14.55 10.67 1.37
CA GLU A 35 -14.07 10.52 0.00
C GLU A 35 -12.56 10.22 -0.04
N ILE A 36 -11.76 10.95 0.75
CA ILE A 36 -10.32 10.72 0.83
C ILE A 36 -10.01 9.35 1.45
N SER A 37 -10.78 8.91 2.45
CA SER A 37 -10.64 7.58 3.04
C SER A 37 -10.90 6.47 2.01
N GLN A 38 -11.98 6.58 1.22
CA GLN A 38 -12.27 5.61 0.16
C GLN A 38 -11.17 5.56 -0.91
N ILE A 39 -10.62 6.72 -1.28
CA ILE A 39 -9.52 6.80 -2.24
C ILE A 39 -8.25 6.17 -1.67
N LEU A 40 -7.95 6.41 -0.38
CA LEU A 40 -6.81 5.80 0.30
C LEU A 40 -6.89 4.27 0.29
N ASP A 41 -8.06 3.71 0.61
CA ASP A 41 -8.25 2.26 0.62
C ASP A 41 -8.10 1.65 -0.78
N ARG A 42 -8.69 2.29 -1.80
CA ARG A 42 -8.51 1.89 -3.20
C ARG A 42 -7.05 1.90 -3.63
N ILE A 43 -6.30 2.95 -3.28
CA ILE A 43 -4.88 3.07 -3.64
C ILE A 43 -4.05 1.97 -2.96
N LYS A 44 -4.30 1.70 -1.68
CA LYS A 44 -3.64 0.59 -0.96
C LYS A 44 -3.92 -0.75 -1.63
N GLU A 45 -5.17 -1.02 -2.00
CA GLU A 45 -5.54 -2.25 -2.69
C GLU A 45 -4.81 -2.38 -4.04
N LYS A 46 -4.77 -1.32 -4.86
CA LYS A 46 -4.02 -1.31 -6.13
C LYS A 46 -2.53 -1.51 -5.93
N LYS A 47 -1.93 -0.90 -4.90
CA LYS A 47 -0.52 -1.12 -4.53
C LYS A 47 -0.27 -2.59 -4.16
N LEU A 48 -1.16 -3.19 -3.36
CA LEU A 48 -1.11 -4.61 -2.98
C LEU A 48 -1.31 -5.54 -4.19
N GLN A 49 -2.20 -5.20 -5.11
CA GLN A 49 -2.41 -5.99 -6.34
C GLN A 49 -1.15 -5.96 -7.23
N LYS A 50 -0.41 -4.85 -7.23
CA LYS A 50 0.88 -4.68 -7.92
C LYS A 50 2.09 -5.23 -7.17
N LEU A 51 1.94 -5.68 -5.92
CA LEU A 51 2.98 -6.51 -5.31
C LEU A 51 3.11 -7.77 -6.19
N SER A 52 4.34 -8.03 -6.63
CA SER A 52 4.67 -9.25 -7.37
C SER A 52 4.18 -10.48 -6.59
N SER A 53 3.94 -11.59 -7.29
CA SER A 53 3.63 -12.87 -6.64
C SER A 53 4.63 -13.19 -5.53
N ALA A 54 5.92 -12.91 -5.76
CA ALA A 54 6.99 -13.05 -4.78
C ALA A 54 6.75 -12.22 -3.50
N ASN A 55 6.28 -10.97 -3.62
CA ASN A 55 6.00 -10.13 -2.46
C ASN A 55 4.75 -10.59 -1.69
N LYS A 56 3.77 -11.19 -2.38
CA LYS A 56 2.57 -11.78 -1.74
C LYS A 56 2.91 -13.06 -0.98
N GLU A 57 3.73 -13.94 -1.58
CA GLU A 57 4.25 -15.12 -0.90
C GLU A 57 5.09 -14.74 0.32
N MET A 58 5.95 -13.73 0.20
CA MET A 58 6.71 -13.22 1.33
C MET A 58 5.82 -12.70 2.47
N LEU A 59 4.80 -11.90 2.15
CA LEU A 59 3.83 -11.41 3.15
C LEU A 59 3.08 -12.56 3.83
N ALA A 60 2.71 -13.59 3.08
CA ALA A 60 2.09 -14.79 3.64
C ALA A 60 3.03 -15.54 4.60
N LEU A 61 4.32 -15.68 4.25
CA LEU A 61 5.32 -16.29 5.12
C LEU A 61 5.56 -15.47 6.40
N PHE A 62 5.59 -14.14 6.29
CA PHE A 62 5.76 -13.24 7.44
C PHE A 62 4.60 -13.33 8.44
N LEU A 63 3.37 -13.46 7.94
CA LEU A 63 2.15 -13.52 8.77
C LEU A 63 1.81 -14.95 9.27
N SER A 64 2.59 -15.97 8.88
CA SER A 64 2.33 -17.37 9.26
C SER A 64 2.69 -17.63 10.72
N GLU A 65 1.83 -18.34 11.44
CA GLU A 65 2.10 -18.81 12.81
C GLU A 65 3.02 -20.06 12.83
N ASN A 66 3.33 -20.62 11.66
CA ASN A 66 4.24 -21.75 11.53
C ASN A 66 5.70 -21.27 11.61
N LYS A 67 6.46 -21.85 12.54
CA LYS A 67 7.88 -21.56 12.73
C LYS A 67 8.73 -21.87 11.49
N ASP A 68 8.36 -22.87 10.69
CA ASP A 68 9.10 -23.20 9.46
C ASP A 68 8.93 -22.13 8.38
N ASP A 69 7.77 -21.48 8.31
CA ASP A 69 7.53 -20.40 7.36
C ASP A 69 8.28 -19.12 7.75
N THR A 70 8.48 -18.90 9.05
CA THR A 70 9.38 -17.85 9.55
C THR A 70 10.81 -18.07 9.07
N GLU A 71 11.31 -19.31 9.06
CA GLU A 71 12.65 -19.62 8.54
C GLU A 71 12.75 -19.45 7.02
N LYS A 72 11.69 -19.78 6.28
CA LYS A 72 11.60 -19.49 4.84
C LYS A 72 11.61 -18.00 4.55
N PHE A 73 10.87 -17.20 5.34
CA PHE A 73 10.88 -15.75 5.25
C PHE A 73 12.29 -15.17 5.49
N LYS A 74 12.99 -15.65 6.53
CA LYS A 74 14.37 -15.22 6.81
C LYS A 74 15.34 -15.53 5.67
N ARG A 75 15.22 -16.71 5.05
CA ARG A 75 16.05 -17.07 3.88
C ARG A 75 15.77 -16.16 2.68
N TRP A 76 14.50 -15.91 2.40
CA TRP A 76 14.08 -15.00 1.33
C TRP A 76 14.66 -13.58 1.49
N LEU A 77 14.76 -13.06 2.73
CA LEU A 77 15.37 -11.75 2.98
C LEU A 77 16.86 -11.66 2.61
N VAL A 78 17.57 -12.80 2.60
CA VAL A 78 19.02 -12.86 2.31
C VAL A 78 19.29 -13.04 0.81
N ASP A 79 18.31 -13.56 0.05
CA ASP A 79 18.44 -13.89 -1.37
C ASP A 79 18.05 -12.75 -2.35
N ILE A 80 17.78 -11.53 -1.85
CA ILE A 80 17.45 -10.32 -2.64
C ILE A 80 18.66 -9.40 -2.77
#